data_AF-A0A2I0VGC3-F1
#
_entry.id   AF-A0A2I0VGC3-F1
#
_cell.length_a   1.000
_cell.length_b   1.000
_cell.length_c   1.000
_cell.angle_alpha   90.00
_cell.angle_beta   90.00
_cell.angle_gamma   90.00
#
_symmetry.space_group_name_H-M   'P 1'
#
loop_
_entity.id
_entity.type
_entity.pdbx_description
1 polymer ?
#
loop_
_entity_poly.entity_id
_entity_poly.type
_entity_poly.pdbx_seq_one_letter_code
_entity_poly.pdbx_strand_id
1 'polypeptide(L)'
;MWRRISLLTKPRLRFTSSIPIPINFYNNHLAKTLTPAFPSPLSVSNGLERASFSTAMGSSPAIESLLKLNDLRDNKGARKKKKRKGRGIGSGKGKTAGKGHKGQRARGGIKLGFEGGQTPLRRRLPKRGFKNPFSLTFQVTDLNLNFYFFFFLISFRNQLVA
;
A
#
# COMPACT_ATOMS: atom_id res chain seq x y z
N MET A 1 -13.20 -36.29 42.97
CA MET A 1 -11.78 -36.08 42.63
C MET A 1 -11.70 -35.00 41.56
N TRP A 2 -11.55 -33.73 41.88
CA TRP A 2 -10.33 -32.97 42.24
C TRP A 2 -9.25 -32.86 41.14
N ARG A 3 -9.02 -31.58 40.75
CA ARG A 3 -7.84 -30.93 40.11
C ARG A 3 -7.66 -31.20 38.60
N ARG A 4 -7.33 -30.24 37.74
CA ARG A 4 -6.46 -29.06 37.92
C ARG A 4 -6.76 -28.00 36.84
N ILE A 5 -7.12 -26.79 37.24
CA ILE A 5 -7.16 -25.60 36.39
C ILE A 5 -5.73 -25.05 36.35
N SER A 6 -5.05 -25.15 35.21
CA SER A 6 -3.79 -24.44 34.97
C SER A 6 -4.08 -23.14 34.25
N LEU A 7 -4.22 -22.06 35.02
CA LEU A 7 -4.04 -20.69 34.56
C LEU A 7 -2.55 -20.50 34.27
N LEU A 8 -2.16 -20.46 33.00
CA LEU A 8 -0.85 -19.92 32.59
C LEU A 8 -1.08 -18.68 31.72
N THR A 9 -0.46 -17.62 32.19
CA THR A 9 -0.58 -16.21 31.81
C THR A 9 -0.10 -15.97 30.38
N LYS A 10 -0.86 -15.18 29.61
CA LYS A 10 -0.45 -14.72 28.27
C LYS A 10 0.80 -13.83 28.40
N PRO A 11 1.85 -14.03 27.59
CA PRO A 11 3.01 -13.14 27.61
C PRO A 11 2.63 -11.75 27.08
N ARG A 12 2.91 -10.76 27.90
CA ARG A 12 2.78 -9.31 27.66
C ARG A 12 3.72 -8.92 26.53
N LEU A 13 3.20 -8.48 25.39
CA LEU A 13 4.01 -7.93 24.29
C LEU A 13 4.70 -6.66 24.79
N ARG A 14 6.03 -6.70 24.95
CA ARG A 14 6.86 -5.52 25.23
C ARG A 14 7.08 -4.79 23.91
N PHE A 15 6.57 -3.57 23.80
CA PHE A 15 6.98 -2.63 22.75
C PHE A 15 8.40 -2.17 23.08
N THR A 16 9.39 -2.78 22.43
CA THR A 16 10.75 -2.22 22.38
C THR A 16 10.84 -1.32 21.15
N SER A 17 10.90 -0.02 21.39
CA SER A 17 11.19 1.00 20.39
C SER A 17 12.65 0.91 19.97
N SER A 18 12.93 0.28 18.83
CA SER A 18 14.20 0.46 18.13
C SER A 18 13.96 0.32 16.62
N ILE A 19 13.71 1.48 16.00
CA ILE A 19 13.65 1.65 14.55
C ILE A 19 15.08 1.45 14.00
N PRO A 20 15.33 0.56 13.02
CA PRO A 20 16.64 0.50 12.40
C PRO A 20 16.82 1.68 11.42
N ILE A 21 17.86 2.48 11.65
CA ILE A 21 18.33 3.56 10.77
C ILE A 21 19.06 2.91 9.57
N PRO A 22 18.84 3.34 8.31
CA PRO A 22 19.59 2.83 7.18
C PRO A 22 21.05 3.32 7.21
N ILE A 23 21.99 2.38 7.06
CA ILE A 23 23.42 2.63 7.00
C ILE A 23 23.76 3.26 5.65
N ASN A 24 24.38 4.44 5.68
CA ASN A 24 24.88 5.16 4.52
C ASN A 24 25.99 4.35 3.83
N PHE A 25 25.81 4.09 2.54
CA PHE A 25 26.83 3.55 1.65
C PHE A 25 27.74 4.71 1.20
N TYR A 26 28.72 5.08 2.04
CA TYR A 26 29.85 5.89 1.59
C TYR A 26 30.91 4.95 1.02
N ASN A 27 31.08 5.01 -0.30
CA ASN A 27 32.16 4.30 -0.99
C ASN A 27 33.50 4.87 -0.55
N ASN A 28 34.36 3.98 -0.06
CA ASN A 28 35.72 4.28 0.32
C ASN A 28 36.54 4.70 -0.90
N HIS A 29 37.07 5.92 -0.85
CA HIS A 29 38.25 6.31 -1.59
C HIS A 29 39.42 5.42 -1.13
N LEU A 30 39.80 4.45 -1.95
CA LEU A 30 41.12 3.81 -1.86
C LEU A 30 42.06 4.60 -2.78
N ALA A 31 42.90 5.41 -2.14
CA ALA A 31 44.10 5.98 -2.73
C ALA A 31 45.19 4.90 -2.89
N LYS A 32 46.18 5.22 -3.75
CA LYS A 32 47.42 4.50 -4.12
C LYS A 32 47.26 3.67 -5.42
N THR A 33 48.02 3.84 -6.49
CA THR A 33 49.43 4.27 -6.65
C THR A 33 49.64 5.03 -7.97
N LEU A 34 50.48 6.07 -7.92
CA LEU A 34 50.98 6.79 -9.09
C LEU A 34 52.03 5.93 -9.82
N THR A 35 51.76 5.57 -11.07
CA THR A 35 52.78 5.20 -12.06
C THR A 35 52.77 6.26 -13.16
N PRO A 36 53.81 7.12 -13.30
CA PRO A 36 53.87 8.02 -14.44
C PRO A 36 54.38 7.25 -15.67
N ALA A 37 53.46 6.79 -16.51
CA ALA A 37 53.79 6.41 -17.88
C ALA A 37 54.06 7.69 -18.68
N PHE A 38 55.30 7.90 -19.11
CA PHE A 38 55.67 8.96 -20.05
C PHE A 38 54.88 8.79 -21.37
N PRO A 39 54.12 9.80 -21.84
CA PRO A 39 53.65 9.81 -23.21
C PRO A 39 54.75 10.36 -24.14
N SER A 40 55.07 9.61 -25.19
CA SER A 40 55.92 10.07 -26.29
C SER A 40 55.24 11.20 -27.09
N PRO A 41 55.99 12.21 -27.59
CA PRO A 41 55.40 13.35 -28.27
C PRO A 41 54.98 13.04 -29.72
N LEU A 42 53.72 13.34 -30.00
CA LEU A 42 53.11 13.94 -31.20
C LEU A 42 53.80 13.69 -32.57
N SER A 43 53.10 12.97 -33.44
CA SER A 43 53.19 13.17 -34.90
C SER A 43 52.06 14.10 -35.35
N VAL A 44 52.45 15.28 -35.82
CA VAL A 44 51.61 16.23 -36.55
C VAL A 44 51.38 15.67 -37.95
N SER A 45 50.13 15.48 -38.35
CA SER A 45 49.76 15.54 -39.77
C SER A 45 48.40 16.23 -39.92
N ASN A 46 48.47 17.35 -40.65
CA ASN A 46 47.38 18.24 -40.98
C ASN A 46 46.27 17.49 -41.74
N GLY A 47 45.01 17.74 -41.39
CA GLY A 47 43.88 17.08 -42.04
C GLY A 47 42.53 17.73 -41.73
N LEU A 48 42.30 18.90 -42.32
CA LEU A 48 41.02 19.42 -42.81
C LEU A 48 39.80 19.32 -41.85
N GLU A 49 39.52 20.44 -41.17
CA GLU A 49 38.18 20.76 -40.71
C GLU A 49 37.20 20.78 -41.89
N ARG A 50 36.17 19.94 -41.82
CA ARG A 50 34.90 20.15 -42.53
C ARG A 50 33.78 20.05 -41.49
N ALA A 51 33.42 21.19 -40.92
CA ALA A 51 32.19 21.36 -40.18
C ALA A 51 31.01 21.19 -41.14
N SER A 52 30.49 19.97 -41.26
CA SER A 52 29.21 19.69 -41.92
C SER A 52 28.11 20.25 -41.03
N PHE A 53 27.67 21.47 -41.32
CA PHE A 53 26.48 22.10 -40.77
C PHE A 53 25.25 21.33 -41.26
N SER A 54 24.97 20.16 -40.69
CA SER A 54 23.73 19.42 -40.95
C SER A 54 22.64 19.96 -40.05
N THR A 55 21.78 20.78 -40.63
CA THR A 55 20.44 21.13 -40.18
C THR A 55 19.73 19.91 -39.57
N ALA A 56 19.77 19.79 -38.24
CA ALA A 56 18.84 18.98 -37.46
C ALA A 56 17.68 19.88 -37.01
N MET A 57 16.89 20.39 -37.97
CA MET A 57 15.54 20.85 -37.66
C MET A 57 14.66 19.61 -37.46
N GLY A 58 14.71 19.05 -36.25
CA GLY A 58 13.88 17.94 -35.82
C GLY A 58 13.43 18.19 -34.38
N SER A 59 12.19 18.68 -34.26
CA SER A 59 11.46 19.03 -33.03
C SER A 59 12.13 20.06 -32.11
N SER A 60 11.68 21.31 -32.25
CA SER A 60 11.74 22.30 -31.17
C SER A 60 11.24 21.67 -29.86
N PRO A 61 11.89 21.89 -28.70
CA PRO A 61 11.39 21.42 -27.41
C PRO A 61 10.14 22.23 -27.08
N ALA A 62 9.03 21.86 -27.71
CA ALA A 62 7.70 22.32 -27.38
C ALA A 62 7.55 22.12 -25.88
N ILE A 63 7.18 23.20 -25.19
CA ILE A 63 6.90 23.31 -23.75
C ILE A 63 6.47 21.93 -23.24
N GLU A 64 7.39 21.24 -22.56
CA GLU A 64 7.05 20.00 -21.88
C GLU A 64 5.94 20.38 -20.91
N SER A 65 4.73 19.88 -21.14
CA SER A 65 3.66 20.00 -20.17
C SER A 65 4.21 19.44 -18.86
N LEU A 66 4.18 20.26 -17.80
CA LEU A 66 4.74 20.01 -16.46
C LEU A 66 4.32 18.64 -15.86
N LEU A 67 3.30 17.99 -16.42
CA LEU A 67 3.09 16.55 -16.31
C LEU A 67 2.81 15.94 -17.69
N LYS A 68 3.42 14.79 -17.97
CA LYS A 68 3.09 13.92 -19.11
C LYS A 68 2.12 12.84 -18.64
N LEU A 69 1.26 12.36 -19.55
CA LEU A 69 0.28 11.30 -19.27
C LEU A 69 0.94 10.02 -18.71
N ASN A 70 2.17 9.72 -19.12
CA ASN A 70 2.92 8.53 -18.72
C ASN A 70 3.41 8.56 -17.27
N ASP A 71 3.50 9.75 -16.67
CA ASP A 71 4.04 9.95 -15.31
C ASP A 71 2.94 9.96 -14.23
N LEU A 72 1.67 9.85 -14.64
CA LEU A 72 0.54 9.77 -13.73
C LEU A 72 0.57 8.44 -12.96
N ARG A 73 0.81 8.53 -11.65
CA ARG A 73 0.74 7.42 -10.72
C ARG A 73 -0.10 7.79 -9.51
N ASP A 74 -0.76 6.78 -8.95
CA ASP A 74 -1.54 6.93 -7.73
C ASP A 74 -0.63 7.13 -6.50
N ASN A 75 -1.21 7.63 -5.40
CA ASN A 75 -0.50 7.80 -4.14
C ASN A 75 0.06 6.46 -3.66
N LYS A 76 1.26 6.49 -3.04
CA LYS A 76 1.90 5.28 -2.51
C LYS A 76 0.96 4.61 -1.51
N GLY A 77 0.61 3.34 -1.78
CA GLY A 77 -0.28 2.54 -0.92
C GLY A 77 -1.76 2.58 -1.29
N ALA A 78 -2.17 3.40 -2.27
CA ALA A 78 -3.56 3.42 -2.75
C ALA A 78 -4.04 2.06 -3.31
N ARG A 79 -3.12 1.28 -3.92
CA ARG A 79 -3.42 -0.06 -4.44
C ARG A 79 -2.55 -1.15 -3.81
N LYS A 80 -3.20 -2.23 -3.35
CA LYS A 80 -2.53 -3.44 -2.86
C LYS A 80 -2.38 -4.47 -3.99
N LYS A 81 -1.20 -5.09 -4.12
CA LYS A 81 -0.96 -6.15 -5.12
C LYS A 81 -1.81 -7.39 -4.81
N LYS A 82 -2.63 -7.83 -5.77
CA LYS A 82 -3.45 -9.05 -5.64
C LYS A 82 -2.56 -10.30 -5.68
N LYS A 83 -2.76 -11.22 -4.73
CA LYS A 83 -2.09 -12.53 -4.77
C LYS A 83 -2.69 -13.40 -5.87
N ARG A 84 -1.88 -13.74 -6.88
CA ARG A 84 -2.24 -14.69 -7.94
C ARG A 84 -2.01 -16.11 -7.44
N LYS A 85 -3.06 -16.93 -7.43
CA LYS A 85 -3.03 -18.32 -6.95
C LYS A 85 -2.64 -19.27 -8.09
N GLY A 86 -2.01 -20.41 -7.78
CA GLY A 86 -1.67 -21.43 -8.79
C GLY A 86 -0.59 -20.99 -9.79
N ARG A 87 0.40 -20.21 -9.34
CA ARG A 87 1.51 -19.72 -10.17
C ARG A 87 2.86 -20.13 -9.57
N GLY A 88 3.09 -21.45 -9.52
CA GLY A 88 4.34 -22.03 -9.01
C GLY A 88 4.52 -21.95 -7.48
N ILE A 89 5.54 -22.64 -6.99
CA ILE A 89 5.85 -22.73 -5.54
C ILE A 89 6.27 -21.39 -4.94
N GLY A 90 7.04 -20.56 -5.67
CA GLY A 90 7.51 -19.26 -5.19
C GLY A 90 6.40 -18.26 -4.88
N SER A 91 5.19 -18.47 -5.42
CA SER A 91 4.01 -17.67 -5.06
C SER A 91 3.45 -17.96 -3.65
N GLY A 92 3.91 -19.03 -2.99
CA GLY A 92 3.42 -19.51 -1.70
C GLY A 92 1.97 -20.04 -1.70
N LYS A 93 1.27 -20.00 -2.84
CA LYS A 93 -0.06 -20.61 -3.06
C LYS A 93 -0.09 -21.35 -4.41
N GLY A 94 0.98 -22.09 -4.70
CA GLY A 94 1.14 -22.87 -5.92
C GLY A 94 0.28 -24.13 -5.93
N LYS A 95 0.78 -25.20 -5.31
CA LYS A 95 0.25 -26.58 -5.42
C LYS A 95 -1.26 -26.72 -5.19
N THR A 96 -1.81 -26.08 -4.16
CA THR A 96 -3.23 -26.23 -3.78
C THR A 96 -4.06 -24.97 -4.01
N ALA A 97 -3.48 -23.91 -4.55
CA ALA A 97 -4.11 -22.59 -4.68
C ALA A 97 -4.73 -22.04 -3.36
N GLY A 98 -4.33 -22.58 -2.20
CA GLY A 98 -4.92 -22.25 -0.89
C GLY A 98 -6.28 -22.89 -0.61
N LYS A 99 -6.68 -23.94 -1.35
CA LYS A 99 -7.92 -24.71 -1.12
C LYS A 99 -7.75 -25.89 -0.15
N GLY A 100 -6.51 -26.29 0.15
CA GLY A 100 -6.19 -27.48 0.95
C GLY A 100 -6.05 -28.75 0.12
N HIS A 101 -6.15 -29.92 0.76
CA HIS A 101 -6.06 -31.24 0.13
C HIS A 101 -7.45 -31.79 -0.23
N LYS A 102 -7.58 -33.11 -0.45
CA LYS A 102 -8.71 -33.84 -1.07
C LYS A 102 -10.07 -33.79 -0.31
N GLY A 103 -10.51 -32.62 0.17
CA GLY A 103 -11.81 -32.41 0.80
C GLY A 103 -12.85 -31.78 -0.14
N GLN A 104 -14.11 -31.75 0.31
CA GLN A 104 -15.25 -31.21 -0.46
C GLN A 104 -15.03 -29.75 -0.91
N ARG A 105 -14.48 -28.89 -0.04
CA ARG A 105 -14.16 -27.47 -0.35
C ARG A 105 -13.04 -27.29 -1.39
N ALA A 106 -12.21 -28.32 -1.62
CA ALA A 106 -11.17 -28.26 -2.63
C ALA A 106 -11.69 -28.58 -4.03
N ARG A 107 -12.67 -29.49 -4.12
CA ARG A 107 -13.29 -29.97 -5.36
C ARG A 107 -14.49 -29.14 -5.79
N GLY A 108 -15.27 -28.61 -4.84
CA GLY A 108 -16.49 -27.86 -5.10
C GLY A 108 -16.84 -26.85 -4.00
N GLY A 109 -18.07 -26.35 -4.03
CA GLY A 109 -18.61 -25.38 -3.08
C GLY A 109 -19.47 -26.03 -2.00
N ILE A 110 -19.44 -25.45 -0.80
CA ILE A 110 -20.39 -25.75 0.28
C ILE A 110 -21.20 -24.48 0.53
N LYS A 111 -22.50 -24.61 0.79
CA LYS A 111 -23.37 -23.47 1.13
C LYS A 111 -22.82 -22.74 2.36
N LEU A 112 -22.72 -21.43 2.28
CA LEU A 112 -22.37 -20.58 3.42
C LEU A 112 -23.47 -20.72 4.48
N GLY A 113 -23.09 -21.13 5.70
CA GLY A 113 -24.04 -21.43 6.79
C GLY A 113 -24.48 -22.90 6.89
N PHE A 114 -23.83 -23.83 6.18
CA PHE A 114 -24.03 -25.26 6.42
C PHE A 114 -23.27 -25.72 7.68
N GLU A 115 -24.00 -26.19 8.69
CA GLU A 115 -23.46 -26.67 9.98
C GLU A 115 -23.24 -28.20 10.00
N GLY A 116 -23.04 -28.85 8.85
CA GLY A 116 -22.69 -30.28 8.81
C GLY A 116 -23.86 -31.25 8.97
N GLY A 117 -25.11 -30.79 8.79
CA GLY A 117 -26.32 -31.60 8.97
C GLY A 117 -27.08 -31.27 10.25
N GLN A 118 -26.47 -30.53 11.18
CA GLN A 118 -27.16 -29.96 12.32
C GLN A 118 -28.21 -28.93 11.88
N THR A 119 -29.30 -28.78 12.64
CA THR A 119 -30.31 -27.75 12.39
C THR A 119 -29.65 -26.37 12.51
N PRO A 120 -29.64 -25.51 11.48
CA PRO A 120 -28.86 -24.27 11.52
C PRO A 120 -29.43 -23.28 12.53
N LEU A 121 -28.59 -22.40 13.09
CA LEU A 121 -28.98 -21.44 14.11
C LEU A 121 -30.20 -20.57 13.71
N ARG A 122 -30.29 -20.18 12.44
CA ARG A 122 -31.42 -19.40 11.88
C ARG A 122 -32.78 -20.11 12.02
N ARG A 123 -32.79 -21.43 12.16
CA ARG A 123 -33.99 -22.25 12.41
C ARG A 123 -34.20 -22.56 13.89
N ARG A 124 -33.14 -22.58 14.70
CA ARG A 124 -33.26 -22.84 16.15
C ARG A 124 -33.83 -21.66 16.90
N LEU A 125 -33.42 -20.45 16.53
CA LEU A 125 -33.90 -19.24 17.17
C LEU A 125 -35.23 -18.79 16.53
N PRO A 126 -36.24 -18.42 17.34
CA PRO A 126 -37.47 -17.86 16.81
C PRO A 126 -37.19 -16.52 16.14
N LYS A 127 -37.97 -16.19 15.10
CA LYS A 127 -37.98 -14.84 14.54
C LYS A 127 -38.64 -13.90 15.55
N ARG A 128 -37.97 -12.81 15.91
CA ARG A 128 -38.50 -11.81 16.86
C ARG A 128 -38.90 -10.53 16.11
N GLY A 129 -40.08 -10.01 16.46
CA GLY A 129 -40.63 -8.75 15.96
C GLY A 129 -40.99 -8.76 14.47
N PHE A 130 -41.28 -7.57 13.96
CA PHE A 130 -41.51 -7.29 12.54
C PHE A 130 -40.80 -5.97 12.18
N LYS A 131 -40.43 -5.81 10.90
CA LYS A 131 -39.87 -4.54 10.41
C LYS A 131 -41.03 -3.68 9.92
N ASN A 132 -41.25 -2.51 10.54
CA ASN A 132 -42.27 -1.56 10.10
C ASN A 132 -41.89 -0.97 8.73
N PRO A 133 -42.68 -1.17 7.66
CA PRO A 133 -42.39 -0.60 6.34
C PRO A 133 -42.58 0.92 6.28
N PHE A 134 -43.32 1.51 7.23
CA PHE A 134 -43.65 2.94 7.26
C PHE A 134 -42.80 3.74 8.25
N SER A 135 -41.72 3.18 8.78
CA SER A 135 -40.90 3.92 9.75
C SER A 135 -40.10 5.02 9.06
N LEU A 136 -40.27 6.25 9.53
CA LEU A 136 -39.42 7.39 9.16
C LEU A 136 -38.15 7.36 10.02
N THR A 137 -36.99 7.37 9.38
CA THR A 137 -35.68 7.46 10.07
C THR A 137 -35.21 8.91 10.10
N PHE A 138 -35.13 9.50 11.28
CA PHE A 138 -34.61 10.85 11.47
C PHE A 138 -33.11 10.82 11.77
N GLN A 139 -32.39 11.86 11.35
CA GLN A 139 -30.99 12.04 11.73
C GLN A 139 -30.95 12.57 13.16
N VAL A 140 -30.34 11.81 14.07
CA VAL A 140 -30.10 12.26 15.44
C VAL A 140 -28.99 13.31 15.38
N THR A 141 -29.31 14.54 15.78
CA THR A 141 -28.33 15.62 15.88
C THR A 141 -28.09 15.93 17.35
N ASP A 142 -26.83 15.84 17.76
CA ASP A 142 -26.44 16.13 19.14
C ASP A 142 -26.31 17.65 19.33
N LEU A 143 -27.02 18.17 20.33
CA LEU A 143 -27.08 19.62 20.63
C LEU A 143 -25.69 20.22 20.92
N ASN A 144 -24.77 19.43 21.50
CA ASN A 144 -23.42 19.88 21.80
C ASN A 144 -22.62 20.23 20.53
N LEU A 145 -22.78 19.47 19.44
CA LEU A 145 -22.02 19.68 18.21
C LEU A 145 -22.46 20.97 17.49
N ASN A 146 -23.75 21.30 17.60
CA ASN A 146 -24.30 22.56 17.11
C ASN A 146 -23.83 23.77 17.93
N PHE A 147 -23.63 23.61 19.24
CA PHE A 147 -23.13 24.69 20.09
C PHE A 147 -21.70 25.09 19.73
N TYR A 148 -20.79 24.12 19.53
CA TYR A 148 -19.44 24.41 19.05
C TYR A 148 -19.43 24.99 17.64
N PHE A 149 -20.31 24.52 16.74
CA PHE A 149 -20.45 25.12 15.41
C PHE A 149 -20.92 26.58 15.47
N PHE A 150 -21.90 26.87 16.33
CA PHE A 150 -22.44 28.22 16.50
C PHE A 150 -21.42 29.18 17.15
N PHE A 151 -20.73 28.74 18.20
CA PHE A 151 -19.64 29.51 18.81
C PHE A 151 -18.44 29.69 17.89
N PHE A 152 -18.09 28.66 17.11
CA PHE A 152 -17.04 28.75 16.09
C PHE A 152 -17.41 29.77 15.00
N LEU A 153 -18.66 29.80 14.53
CA LEU A 153 -19.11 30.77 13.53
C LEU A 153 -19.08 32.23 14.04
N ILE A 154 -19.48 32.45 15.29
CA ILE A 154 -19.44 33.79 15.91
C ILE A 154 -17.99 34.25 16.07
N SER A 155 -17.11 33.37 16.53
CA SER A 155 -15.68 33.68 16.69
C SER A 155 -15.01 34.01 15.35
N PHE A 156 -15.31 33.25 14.29
CA PHE A 156 -14.76 33.48 12.95
C PHE A 156 -15.29 34.76 12.30
N ARG A 157 -16.58 35.12 12.51
CA ARG A 157 -17.13 36.39 12.00
C ARG A 157 -16.47 37.62 12.62
N ASN A 158 -16.12 37.57 13.91
CA ASN A 158 -15.50 38.70 14.59
C ASN A 158 -14.02 38.90 14.21
N GLN A 159 -13.34 37.86 13.73
CA GLN A 159 -11.95 37.94 13.25
C GLN A 159 -11.80 38.53 11.84
N LEU A 160 -12.87 38.54 11.03
CA LEU A 160 -12.87 39.11 9.67
C LEU A 160 -13.30 40.58 9.61
N VAL A 161 -13.63 41.19 10.76
CA VAL A 161 -14.10 42.60 10.87
C VAL A 161 -13.01 43.50 11.50
N ALA A 162 -11.78 43.02 11.64
CA ALA A 162 -10.62 43.81 12.08
C ALA A 162 -9.72 44.20 10.90
#